data_AF-A0A431PP94-F1
#
_entry.id   AF-A0A431PP94-F1
#
_cell.length_a   1.000
_cell.length_b   1.000
_cell.length_c   1.000
_cell.angle_alpha   90.00
_cell.angle_beta   90.00
_cell.angle_gamma   90.00
#
_symmetry.space_group_name_H-M   'P 1'
#
loop_
_entity.id
_entity.type
_entity.pdbx_description
1 polymer ?
#
loop_
_entity_poly.entity_id
_entity_poly.type
_entity_poly.pdbx_seq_one_letter_code
_entity_poly.pdbx_strand_id
1 'polypeptide(L)'
;MSAARALDWLHSHGVTVELDGGSLRLTGDTDLSPAIVARIRELKPLIVAELSRPLFDPDRLQAEADRKNAQAIREGRTDRFCRCGHLAEAERIIDNRPTWRCDECRR
;
A
#
# COMPACT_ATOMS: atom_id res chain seq x y z
N MET A 1 -2.61 -21.80 -2.90
CA MET A 1 -1.73 -20.90 -2.13
C MET A 1 -2.12 -19.47 -2.48
N SER A 2 -2.28 -18.56 -1.51
CA SER A 2 -2.56 -17.14 -1.81
C SER A 2 -1.29 -16.42 -2.27
N ALA A 3 -1.43 -15.26 -2.91
CA ALA A 3 -0.27 -14.49 -3.36
C ALA A 3 0.61 -13.97 -2.21
N ALA A 4 0.00 -13.52 -1.11
CA ALA A 4 0.72 -13.20 0.13
C ALA A 4 1.56 -14.38 0.63
N ARG A 5 0.99 -15.59 0.67
CA ARG A 5 1.72 -16.80 1.09
C ARG A 5 2.82 -17.21 0.10
N ALA A 6 2.68 -16.86 -1.18
CA ALA A 6 3.73 -17.08 -2.18
C ALA A 6 4.92 -16.12 -1.96
N LEU A 7 4.66 -14.85 -1.66
CA LEU A 7 5.68 -13.86 -1.32
C LEU A 7 6.38 -14.21 0.01
N ASP A 8 5.63 -14.60 1.04
CA ASP A 8 6.19 -15.07 2.32
C ASP A 8 7.11 -16.28 2.13
N TRP A 9 6.70 -17.23 1.27
CA TRP A 9 7.51 -18.39 0.93
C TRP A 9 8.82 -17.99 0.26
N LEU A 10 8.80 -17.07 -0.71
CA LEU A 10 9.99 -16.56 -1.38
C LEU A 10 10.95 -15.86 -0.40
N HIS A 11 10.40 -15.02 0.47
CA HIS A 11 11.16 -14.34 1.50
C HIS A 11 11.85 -15.33 2.46
N SER A 12 11.15 -16.39 2.87
CA SER A 12 11.73 -17.45 3.71
C SER A 12 12.87 -18.23 3.05
N HIS A 13 13.00 -18.14 1.72
CA HIS A 13 14.09 -18.73 0.94
C HIS A 13 15.13 -17.69 0.51
N GLY A 14 15.13 -16.49 1.11
CA GLY A 14 16.11 -15.44 0.80
C GLY A 14 15.91 -14.78 -0.55
N VAL A 15 14.71 -14.92 -1.16
CA VAL A 15 14.39 -14.35 -2.47
C VAL A 15 13.45 -13.17 -2.29
N THR A 16 13.94 -11.99 -2.68
CA THR A 16 13.12 -10.80 -2.87
C THR A 16 12.63 -10.75 -4.32
N VAL A 17 11.37 -10.37 -4.50
CA VAL A 17 10.76 -10.28 -5.82
C VAL A 17 10.20 -8.89 -6.04
N GLU A 18 10.59 -8.26 -7.13
CA GLU A 18 10.13 -6.95 -7.58
C GLU A 18 9.49 -7.07 -8.95
N LEU A 19 8.53 -6.19 -9.24
CA LEU A 19 7.94 -6.06 -10.57
C LEU A 19 8.59 -4.88 -11.29
N ASP A 20 9.26 -5.16 -12.41
CA ASP A 20 9.93 -4.16 -13.25
C ASP A 20 9.38 -4.26 -14.67
N GLY A 21 8.58 -3.26 -15.08
CA GLY A 21 8.00 -3.20 -16.43
C GLY A 21 7.17 -4.43 -16.84
N GLY A 22 6.56 -5.14 -15.88
CA GLY A 22 5.80 -6.38 -16.13
C GLY A 22 6.62 -7.68 -16.06
N SER A 23 7.92 -7.59 -15.80
CA SER A 23 8.79 -8.73 -15.52
C SER A 23 9.06 -8.85 -14.03
N LEU A 24 9.19 -10.09 -13.53
CA LEU A 24 9.63 -10.32 -12.15
C LEU A 24 11.16 -10.28 -12.09
N ARG A 25 11.69 -9.35 -11.32
CA ARG A 25 13.10 -9.30 -10.94
C ARG A 25 13.25 -10.05 -9.62
N LEU A 26 14.16 -11.03 -9.59
CA LEU A 26 14.48 -11.81 -8.40
C LEU A 26 15.85 -11.37 -7.87
N THR A 27 15.92 -11.00 -6.60
CA THR A 27 17.14 -10.61 -5.91
C THR A 27 17.33 -11.46 -4.67
N GLY A 28 18.54 -11.98 -4.45
CA GLY A 28 18.83 -12.83 -3.29
C GLY A 28 20.23 -13.43 -3.36
N ASP A 29 20.77 -13.76 -2.19
CA ASP A 29 22.14 -14.29 -2.01
C ASP A 29 22.26 -15.80 -2.34
N THR A 30 21.31 -16.34 -3.09
CA THR A 30 21.13 -17.80 -3.17
C THR A 30 21.25 -18.29 -4.60
N ASP A 31 22.06 -19.33 -4.78
CA ASP A 31 22.02 -20.18 -5.96
C ASP A 31 20.64 -20.85 -6.01
N LEU A 32 19.73 -20.32 -6.85
CA LEU A 32 18.34 -20.75 -6.88
C LEU A 32 18.27 -22.18 -7.43
N SER A 33 17.98 -23.15 -6.56
CA SER A 33 17.82 -24.53 -6.99
C SER A 33 16.78 -24.62 -8.14
N PRO A 34 16.94 -25.56 -9.10
CA PRO A 34 15.97 -25.73 -10.19
C PRO A 34 14.53 -25.92 -9.71
N ALA A 35 14.34 -26.51 -8.53
CA ALA A 35 13.03 -26.68 -7.89
C ALA A 35 12.40 -25.34 -7.46
N ILE A 36 13.19 -24.40 -6.93
CA ILE A 36 12.72 -23.06 -6.56
C ILE A 36 12.33 -22.28 -7.81
N VAL A 37 13.15 -22.34 -8.87
CA VAL A 37 12.85 -21.68 -10.15
C VAL A 37 11.57 -22.21 -10.79
N ALA A 38 11.38 -23.53 -10.79
CA ALA A 38 10.14 -24.15 -11.29
C ALA A 38 8.93 -23.66 -10.48
N ARG A 39 9.05 -23.59 -9.16
CA ARG A 39 7.97 -23.12 -8.28
C ARG A 39 7.64 -21.64 -8.48
N ILE A 40 8.64 -20.79 -8.69
CA ILE A 40 8.43 -19.37 -9.02
C ILE A 40 7.67 -19.22 -10.34
N ARG A 41 7.99 -20.03 -11.36
CA ARG A 41 7.29 -20.00 -12.65
C ARG A 41 5.82 -20.35 -12.51
N GLU A 42 5.49 -21.35 -11.69
CA GLU A 42 4.10 -21.71 -11.38
C GLU A 42 3.35 -20.60 -10.64
N LEU A 43 4.02 -19.93 -9.70
CA LEU A 43 3.43 -18.87 -8.88
C LEU A 43 3.44 -17.49 -9.57
N LYS A 44 4.13 -17.34 -10.70
CA LYS A 44 4.31 -16.07 -11.41
C LYS A 44 3.00 -15.29 -11.63
N PRO A 45 1.89 -15.89 -12.12
CA PRO A 45 0.66 -15.14 -12.31
C PRO A 45 0.10 -14.55 -11.02
N LEU A 46 0.20 -15.29 -9.91
CA LEU A 46 -0.27 -14.84 -8.58
C LEU A 46 0.63 -13.73 -8.02
N ILE A 47 1.95 -13.88 -8.16
CA ILE A 47 2.94 -12.89 -7.71
C ILE A 47 2.78 -11.59 -8.51
N VAL A 48 2.69 -11.69 -9.84
CA VAL A 48 2.47 -10.53 -10.71
C VAL A 48 1.15 -9.85 -10.35
N ALA A 49 0.06 -10.60 -10.17
CA ALA A 49 -1.23 -10.03 -9.82
C ALA A 49 -1.14 -9.24 -8.50
N GLU A 50 -0.48 -9.78 -7.47
CA GLU A 50 -0.35 -9.10 -6.18
C GLU A 50 0.58 -7.90 -6.22
N LEU A 51 1.73 -8.00 -6.89
CA LEU A 51 2.67 -6.89 -7.04
C LEU A 51 2.16 -5.79 -7.99
N SER A 52 1.28 -6.13 -8.93
CA SER A 52 0.61 -5.18 -9.82
C SER A 52 -0.63 -4.55 -9.19
N ARG A 53 -1.10 -5.04 -8.03
CA ARG A 53 -2.21 -4.39 -7.34
C ARG A 53 -1.75 -2.99 -6.96
N PRO A 54 -2.55 -1.96 -7.26
CA PRO A 54 -2.27 -0.64 -6.75
C PRO A 54 -2.20 -0.72 -5.24
N LEU A 55 -1.00 -0.55 -4.67
CA LEU A 55 -0.83 -0.29 -3.24
C LEU A 55 -1.58 1.00 -2.85
N PHE A 56 -1.76 1.88 -3.85
CA PHE A 56 -2.42 3.15 -3.74
C PHE A 56 -3.69 3.15 -4.61
N ASP A 57 -4.82 2.82 -3.99
CA ASP A 57 -6.15 3.04 -4.57
C ASP A 57 -6.69 4.37 -4.02
N PRO A 58 -6.62 5.47 -4.80
CA PRO A 58 -6.96 6.79 -4.31
C PRO A 58 -8.44 6.90 -3.90
N ASP A 59 -9.34 6.17 -4.57
CA ASP A 59 -10.78 6.21 -4.29
C ASP A 59 -11.08 5.47 -3.00
N ARG A 60 -10.46 4.31 -2.79
CA ARG A 60 -10.56 3.58 -1.52
C ARG A 60 -10.02 4.38 -0.35
N LEU A 61 -8.86 5.03 -0.51
CA LEU A 61 -8.25 5.80 0.56
C LEU A 61 -9.06 7.08 0.87
N GLN A 62 -9.65 7.72 -0.15
CA GLN A 62 -10.60 8.82 0.05
C GLN A 62 -11.83 8.35 0.83
N ALA A 63 -12.43 7.22 0.45
CA ALA A 63 -13.59 6.65 1.15
C ALA A 63 -13.27 6.27 2.61
N GLU A 64 -12.03 5.87 2.91
CA GLU A 64 -11.58 5.65 4.29
C GLU A 64 -11.43 6.96 5.08
N ALA A 65 -10.82 7.98 4.47
CA ALA A 65 -10.68 9.30 5.07
C ALA A 65 -12.06 9.90 5.40
N ASP A 66 -13.02 9.80 4.47
CA ASP A 66 -14.38 10.29 4.66
C ASP A 66 -15.11 9.59 5.81
N ARG A 67 -14.95 8.26 5.94
CA ARG A 67 -15.49 7.50 7.07
C ARG A 67 -14.91 7.95 8.41
N LYS A 68 -13.58 8.14 8.49
CA LYS A 68 -12.90 8.61 9.70
C LYS A 68 -13.33 10.04 10.06
N ASN A 69 -13.44 10.93 9.08
CA ASN A 69 -13.93 12.30 9.27
C ASN A 69 -15.38 12.31 9.77
N ALA A 70 -16.26 11.50 9.18
CA ALA A 70 -17.65 11.37 9.61
C ALA A 70 -17.77 10.80 11.03
N GLN A 71 -16.86 9.91 11.44
CA GLN A 71 -16.79 9.42 12.81
C GLN A 71 -16.31 10.51 13.78
N ALA A 72 -15.23 11.23 13.44
CA ALA A 72 -14.72 12.32 14.27
C ALA A 72 -15.78 13.40 14.51
N ILE A 73 -16.54 13.77 13.47
CA ILE A 73 -17.67 14.72 13.59
C ILE A 73 -18.74 14.20 14.55
N ARG A 74 -19.13 12.92 14.44
CA ARG A 74 -20.14 12.30 15.33
C ARG A 74 -19.69 12.28 16.80
N GLU A 75 -18.39 12.17 17.03
CA GLU A 75 -17.79 12.15 18.37
C GLU A 75 -17.41 13.56 18.87
N GLY A 76 -17.71 14.62 18.10
CA GLY A 76 -17.36 15.99 18.46
C GLY A 76 -15.86 16.30 18.39
N ARG A 77 -15.07 15.43 17.75
CA ARG A 77 -13.63 15.62 17.54
C ARG A 77 -13.36 16.51 16.34
N THR A 78 -12.31 17.31 16.44
CA THR A 78 -11.85 18.17 15.35
C THR A 78 -10.92 17.46 14.37
N ASP A 79 -10.49 16.22 14.66
CA ASP A 79 -9.59 15.43 13.81
C ASP A 79 -10.06 15.38 12.35
N ARG A 80 -9.12 15.56 11.42
CA ARG A 80 -9.35 15.37 9.98
C ARG A 80 -8.30 14.46 9.39
N PHE A 81 -8.70 13.65 8.42
CA PHE A 81 -7.84 12.69 7.74
C PHE A 81 -7.80 13.01 6.24
N CYS A 82 -6.61 12.94 5.62
CA CYS A 82 -6.40 13.11 4.16
C CYS A 82 -6.64 11.79 3.41
N ARG A 83 -6.75 11.88 2.08
CA ARG A 83 -6.78 10.74 1.16
C ARG A 83 -5.57 9.82 1.22
N CYS A 84 -4.48 10.19 1.91
CA CYS A 84 -3.35 9.28 2.15
C CYS A 84 -3.52 8.47 3.45
N GLY A 85 -4.61 8.69 4.21
CA GLY A 85 -4.88 8.04 5.49
C GLY A 85 -4.24 8.73 6.70
N HIS A 86 -3.35 9.70 6.50
CA HIS A 86 -2.72 10.45 7.60
C HIS A 86 -3.62 11.56 8.14
N LEU A 87 -3.37 11.91 9.42
CA LEU A 87 -4.01 13.03 10.08
C LEU A 87 -3.61 14.33 9.37
N ALA A 88 -4.61 15.14 9.03
CA ALA A 88 -4.41 16.49 8.57
C ALA A 88 -4.37 17.43 9.77
N GLU A 89 -3.44 18.38 9.73
CA GLU A 89 -3.30 19.42 10.75
C GLU A 89 -4.04 20.67 10.32
N ALA A 90 -4.63 21.39 11.28
CA ALA A 90 -5.24 22.69 11.03
C ALA A 90 -4.13 23.73 10.86
N GLU A 91 -3.91 24.19 9.62
CA GLU A 91 -2.82 25.14 9.34
C GLU A 91 -3.25 26.58 9.64
N ARG A 92 -4.50 26.95 9.30
CA ARG A 92 -4.98 28.34 9.39
C ARG A 92 -6.50 28.39 9.56
N ILE A 93 -7.01 29.46 10.16
CA ILE A 93 -8.43 29.78 10.16
C ILE A 93 -8.68 30.87 9.10
N ILE A 94 -9.49 30.56 8.08
CA ILE A 94 -9.93 31.51 7.05
C ILE A 94 -11.45 31.59 7.14
N ASP A 95 -12.00 32.81 7.21
CA ASP A 95 -13.46 33.04 7.35
C ASP A 95 -14.10 32.24 8.50
N ASN A 96 -13.40 32.18 9.64
CA ASN A 96 -13.82 31.43 10.83
C ASN A 96 -13.95 29.91 10.60
N ARG A 97 -13.29 29.36 9.57
CA ARG A 97 -13.23 27.93 9.27
C ARG A 97 -11.78 27.44 9.26
N PRO A 98 -11.47 26.31 9.93
CA PRO A 98 -10.13 25.73 9.86
C PRO A 98 -9.86 25.16 8.47
N THR A 99 -8.71 25.50 7.92
CA THR A 99 -8.14 24.90 6.72
C THR A 99 -7.19 23.79 7.14
N TRP A 100 -7.40 22.60 6.56
CA TRP A 100 -6.69 21.37 6.92
C TRP A 100 -5.65 21.05 5.86
N ARG A 101 -4.45 20.66 6.28
CA ARG A 101 -3.38 20.23 5.40
C ARG A 101 -2.75 18.93 5.88
N CYS A 102 -2.34 18.12 4.91
CA CYS A 102 -1.57 16.92 5.17
C CYS A 102 -0.25 17.02 4.41
N ASP A 103 0.87 16.95 5.13
CA ASP A 103 2.20 17.14 4.55
C ASP A 103 2.59 16.04 3.57
N GLU A 104 2.08 14.82 3.77
CA GLU A 104 2.29 13.70 2.83
C GLU A 104 1.51 13.88 1.52
N CYS A 105 0.35 14.55 1.57
CA CYS A 105 -0.45 14.86 0.38
C CYS A 105 0.08 16.09 -0.40
N ARG A 106 1.03 16.85 0.17
CA ARG A 106 1.55 18.12 -0.37
C ARG A 106 2.85 17.95 -1.18
N ARG A 107 3.56 16.85 -0.96
CA ARG A 107 4.77 16.47 -1.71
C ARG A 107 4.41 15.87 -3.06
#